data_AF-A0A7C3ABA1-F1
#
_entry.id   AF-A0A7C3ABA1-F1
#
_cell.length_a   1.000
_cell.length_b   1.000
_cell.length_c   1.000
_cell.angle_alpha   90.00
_cell.angle_beta   90.00
_cell.angle_gamma   90.00
#
_symmetry.space_group_name_H-M   'P 1'
#
loop_
_entity.id
_entity.type
_entity.pdbx_description
1 polymer ?
#
loop_
_entity_poly.entity_id
_entity_poly.type
_entity_poly.pdbx_seq_one_letter_code
_entity_poly.pdbx_strand_id
1 'polypeptide(L)' 'KALGTGWSNSMSWKEVEIINTPDGKPEISLSGVAAKVAGEKGIKEIHLSISHDHDHAIAVVMVEG' A
#
# COMPACT_ATOMS: atom_id res chain seq x y z
N LYS A 1 -4.22 -2.79 6.63
CA LYS A 1 -5.64 -2.41 6.42
C LYS A 1 -6.15 -2.88 5.05
N ALA A 2 -5.62 -2.49 3.88
CA ALA A 2 -6.05 -3.12 2.61
C ALA A 2 -5.58 -4.59 2.43
N LEU A 3 -4.37 -4.92 2.90
CA LEU A 3 -3.88 -6.32 2.95
C LEU A 3 -4.59 -7.20 3.99
N GLY A 4 -5.47 -6.63 4.83
CA GLY A 4 -6.22 -7.37 5.86
C GLY A 4 -5.40 -7.88 7.06
N THR A 5 -4.10 -7.60 7.14
CA THR A 5 -3.20 -8.05 8.22
C THR A 5 -2.97 -7.03 9.33
N GLY A 6 -3.26 -5.74 9.10
CA GLY A 6 -2.83 -4.69 10.03
C GLY A 6 -1.30 -4.58 10.07
N TRP A 7 -0.73 -4.10 11.20
CA TRP A 7 0.72 -4.12 11.47
C TRP A 7 1.14 -5.34 12.30
N SER A 8 0.26 -6.34 12.45
CA SER A 8 0.62 -7.59 13.12
C SER A 8 1.38 -8.52 12.15
N ASN A 9 1.86 -9.68 12.65
CA ASN A 9 2.62 -10.66 11.88
C ASN A 9 4.04 -10.22 11.45
N SER A 10 4.73 -9.43 12.27
CA SER A 10 6.12 -9.01 12.01
C SER A 10 6.30 -8.15 10.76
N MET A 11 5.21 -7.64 10.18
CA MET A 11 5.23 -6.74 9.04
C MET A 11 5.60 -5.34 9.50
N SER A 12 6.74 -4.83 9.03
CA SER A 12 7.14 -3.45 9.26
C SER A 12 6.38 -2.50 8.33
N TRP A 13 6.01 -1.32 8.82
CA TRP A 13 5.44 -0.28 7.95
C TRP A 13 6.40 0.21 6.87
N LYS A 14 7.70 0.03 7.10
CA LYS A 14 8.75 0.34 6.11
C LYS A 14 8.75 -0.62 4.91
N GLU A 15 8.03 -1.73 5.00
CA GLU A 15 7.87 -2.66 3.88
C GLU A 15 6.78 -2.21 2.89
N VAL A 16 6.06 -1.13 3.19
CA VAL A 16 5.06 -0.48 2.32
C VAL A 16 5.59 0.90 1.93
N GLU A 17 6.05 1.02 0.69
CA GLU A 17 6.59 2.26 0.15
C GLU A 17 5.61 2.90 -0.83
N ILE A 18 5.45 4.21 -0.75
CA ILE A 18 4.71 4.99 -1.75
C ILE A 18 5.73 5.59 -2.71
N ILE A 19 5.68 5.18 -3.97
CA ILE A 19 6.53 5.70 -5.03
C ILE A 19 5.73 6.74 -5.82
N ASN A 20 6.29 7.93 -5.98
CA ASN A 20 5.72 8.91 -6.91
C ASN A 20 6.30 8.65 -8.30
N THR A 21 5.44 8.32 -9.26
CA THR A 21 5.86 8.16 -10.66
C THR A 21 6.16 9.51 -11.30
N PRO A 22 6.96 9.57 -12.39
CA PRO A 22 7.22 10.81 -13.11
C PRO A 22 5.95 11.56 -13.57
N ASP A 23 4.85 10.82 -13.79
CA ASP A 23 3.55 11.35 -14.19
C ASP A 23 2.71 11.85 -13.00
N GLY A 24 3.24 11.82 -11.78
CA GLY A 24 2.58 12.30 -10.56
C GLY A 24 1.61 11.30 -9.94
N LYS A 25 1.45 10.10 -10.53
CA LYS A 25 0.60 9.04 -9.99
C LYS A 25 1.33 8.35 -8.83
N PRO A 26 0.73 8.24 -7.64
CA PRO A 26 1.30 7.49 -6.54
C PRO A 26 1.07 5.99 -6.74
N GLU A 27 2.13 5.19 -6.56
CA GLU A 27 2.11 3.73 -6.63
C GLU A 27 2.60 3.13 -5.31
N ILE A 28 2.17 1.90 -5.01
CA ILE A 28 2.59 1.18 -3.80
C ILE A 28 3.58 0.08 -4.20
N SER A 29 4.77 0.12 -3.59
CA SER A 29 5.74 -0.96 -3.63
C SER A 29 5.74 -1.71 -2.31
N LEU A 30 5.61 -3.04 -2.40
CA LEU A 30 5.65 -3.93 -1.24
C LEU A 30 6.95 -4.72 -1.23
N SER A 31 7.53 -4.87 -0.05
CA SER A 31 8.72 -5.71 0.17
C SER A 31 8.53 -6.66 1.35
N GLY A 32 9.49 -7.55 1.59
CA GLY A 32 9.52 -8.40 2.78
C GLY A 32 8.26 -9.25 2.98
N VAL A 33 7.74 -9.23 4.21
CA VAL A 33 6.53 -9.94 4.62
C VAL A 33 5.30 -9.37 3.92
N ALA A 34 5.26 -8.05 3.69
CA ALA A 34 4.14 -7.40 3.00
C ALA A 34 3.95 -7.94 1.58
N ALA A 35 5.03 -8.09 0.81
CA ALA A 35 5.00 -8.66 -0.54
C ALA A 35 4.56 -10.12 -0.53
N LYS A 36 5.08 -10.90 0.43
CA LYS A 36 4.71 -12.32 0.58
C LYS A 36 3.21 -12.48 0.86
N VAL A 37 2.67 -11.70 1.80
CA VAL A 37 1.23 -11.72 2.14
C VAL A 37 0.36 -11.31 0.96
N ALA A 38 0.79 -10.31 0.18
CA ALA A 38 0.07 -9.91 -1.02
C ALA A 38 0.01 -11.03 -2.06
N GLY A 39 1.14 -11.72 -2.28
CA GLY A 39 1.21 -12.89 -3.17
C GLY A 39 0.35 -14.06 -2.68
N GLU A 40 0.40 -14.40 -1.39
CA GLU A 40 -0.45 -15.45 -0.79
C GLU A 40 -1.95 -15.15 -0.91
N LYS A 41 -2.32 -13.87 -0.90
CA LYS A 41 -3.70 -13.41 -1.09
C LYS A 41 -4.11 -13.26 -2.56
N GLY A 42 -3.20 -13.53 -3.50
CA GLY A 42 -3.46 -13.42 -4.93
C GLY A 42 -3.67 -11.98 -5.42
N ILE A 43 -3.19 -10.98 -4.70
CA ILE A 43 -3.32 -9.57 -5.09
C ILE A 43 -2.43 -9.32 -6.30
N LYS A 44 -3.01 -8.82 -7.39
CA LYS A 44 -2.32 -8.50 -8.65
C LYS A 44 -2.11 -7.00 -8.83
N GLU A 45 -3.09 -6.19 -8.44
CA GLU A 45 -3.02 -4.73 -8.57
C GLU A 45 -3.42 -4.03 -7.28
N ILE A 46 -2.77 -2.89 -7.05
CA ILE A 46 -3.01 -2.02 -5.89
C ILE A 46 -3.20 -0.60 -6.40
N HIS A 47 -4.38 -0.04 -6.13
CA HIS A 47 -4.74 1.33 -6.49
C HIS A 47 -4.67 2.22 -5.26
N LEU A 48 -3.93 3.33 -5.35
CA LEU A 48 -3.76 4.32 -4.29
C LEU A 48 -4.30 5.68 -4.74
N SER A 49 -5.15 6.28 -3.91
CA SER A 49 -5.52 7.69 -4.00
C SER A 49 -5.18 8.37 -2.69
N ILE A 50 -4.36 9.41 -2.75
CA ILE A 50 -3.98 10.22 -1.58
C ILE A 50 -4.39 11.67 -1.82
N SER A 51 -4.93 12.30 -0.79
CA SER A 51 -5.27 13.72 -0.78
C SER A 51 -4.89 14.31 0.56
N HIS A 52 -4.39 15.54 0.57
CA HIS A 52 -4.04 16.23 1.79
C HIS A 52 -4.38 17.71 1.69
N ASP A 53 -4.67 18.31 2.83
CA ASP A 53 -4.77 19.75 3.05
C ASP A 53 -3.93 20.12 4.28
N HIS A 54 -3.98 21.38 4.72
CA HIS A 54 -3.10 21.91 5.77
C HIS A 54 -3.10 21.07 7.05
N ASP A 55 -4.27 20.63 7.51
CA ASP A 55 -4.43 19.95 8.79
C ASP A 55 -4.71 18.44 8.67
N HIS A 56 -5.02 17.94 7.47
CA HIS A 56 -5.54 16.58 7.29
C HIS A 56 -4.96 15.89 6.05
N ALA A 57 -4.72 14.59 6.17
CA ALA A 57 -4.37 13.72 5.05
C ALA A 57 -5.29 12.50 5.04
N ILE A 58 -5.77 12.13 3.86
CA ILE A 58 -6.57 10.94 3.62
C ILE A 58 -5.93 10.10 2.52
N ALA A 59 -5.93 8.78 2.71
CA ALA A 59 -5.51 7.82 1.72
C ALA A 59 -6.54 6.70 1.61
N VAL A 60 -6.91 6.36 0.38
CA VAL A 60 -7.76 5.22 0.05
C VAL A 60 -6.94 4.24 -0.78
N VAL A 61 -6.98 2.96 -0.38
CA VAL A 61 -6.27 1.88 -1.06
C VAL A 61 -7.26 0.79 -1.43
N MET A 62 -7.28 0.42 -2.70
CA MET A 62 -8.02 -0.74 -3.21
C MET A 62 -7.05 -1.79 -3.72
N VAL A 63 -7.38 -3.05 -3.50
CA VAL A 63 -6.59 -4.20 -3.94
C VAL A 63 -7.48 -5.11 -4.77
N GLU A 64 -6.96 -5.61 -5.88
CA GLU A 64 -7.64 -6.60 -6.74
C GLU A 64 -6.69 -7.71 -7.17
N GLY A 65 -7.23 -8.86 -7.56
CA GLY A 65 -6.50 -10.10 -7.82
C GLY A 65 -7.21 -10.99 -8.83
#